data_AF-A0A2C6XXJ5-F1
#
_entry.id   AF-A0A2C6XXJ5-F1
#
_cell.length_a   1.000
_cell.length_b   1.000
_cell.length_c   1.000
_cell.angle_alpha   90.00
_cell.angle_beta   90.00
_cell.angle_gamma   90.00
#
_symmetry.space_group_name_H-M   'P 1'
#
loop_
_entity.id
_entity.type
_entity.pdbx_description
1 polymer ?
#
loop_
_entity_poly.entity_id
_entity_poly.type
_entity_poly.pdbx_seq_one_letter_code
_entity_poly.pdbx_strand_id
1 'polypeptide(L)'
;MTPSLATARRVVVKIGSALVVDEATAAPREAWIASVAADVAALRARGVEVVLVSSGAIALARRALGLTRRKLRLEEKQAAAAVGQIRLAGAWQAALSRHGLNAAQLLLTLEDSEDRRRYLNARATLGTLLDLGCVPVINENDTVATAEIRFGDNDRLAARVAEMIHADALVLLSDIDGLYTADPRNDPAARHLPVVERVTDEIMAMGGEPPPGYSSGGMRTKLIAARIATGAGCAMAIALGKRDNPLRALEEGARCSWFLPTPEGRSSRKQWIAGSLAPLGVLRVDAGAARALRAGSSLLPAGVRGVEGEFGRGDPLSVRDEAGLELARGLSAYDAEAARQIAGRRSEEIEAILGWRGRDELIHRDDLVVLS
;
A
#
# COMPACT_ATOMS: atom_id res chain seq x y z
N MET A 1 -7.08 4.65 22.53
CA MET A 1 -5.67 5.12 22.64
C MET A 1 -5.30 5.75 21.31
N THR A 2 -4.77 6.97 21.29
CA THR A 2 -4.42 7.66 20.04
C THR A 2 -3.27 6.90 19.36
N PRO A 3 -3.32 6.63 18.05
CA PRO A 3 -2.24 5.96 17.33
C PRO A 3 -0.93 6.73 17.46
N SER A 4 0.19 6.02 17.46
CA SER A 4 1.53 6.61 17.51
C SER A 4 2.46 5.89 16.55
N LEU A 5 3.31 6.66 15.87
CA LEU A 5 4.39 6.10 15.05
C LEU A 5 5.44 5.37 15.90
N ALA A 6 5.57 5.71 17.19
CA ALA A 6 6.54 5.07 18.09
C ALA A 6 6.27 3.57 18.29
N THR A 7 5.02 3.13 18.13
CA THR A 7 4.60 1.72 18.28
C THR A 7 4.33 1.03 16.95
N ALA A 8 4.45 1.74 15.82
CA ALA A 8 4.18 1.18 14.51
C ALA A 8 5.35 0.29 14.06
N ARG A 9 5.05 -0.89 13.50
CA ARG A 9 6.06 -1.76 12.89
C ARG A 9 6.20 -1.49 11.39
N ARG A 10 5.11 -1.06 10.75
CA ARG A 10 5.09 -0.73 9.32
C ARG A 10 4.32 0.55 9.04
N VAL A 11 4.94 1.49 8.33
CA VAL A 11 4.42 2.83 8.05
C VAL A 11 4.46 3.13 6.56
N VAL A 12 3.34 3.62 6.02
CA VAL A 12 3.28 4.23 4.68
C VAL A 12 3.26 5.74 4.83
N VAL A 13 4.09 6.45 4.07
CA VAL A 13 4.14 7.92 4.06
C VAL A 13 3.82 8.43 2.67
N LYS A 14 2.70 9.12 2.53
CA LYS A 14 2.32 9.76 1.28
C LYS A 14 2.81 11.19 1.24
N ILE A 15 3.43 11.55 0.12
CA ILE A 15 4.03 12.86 -0.10
C ILE A 15 3.46 13.47 -1.38
N GLY A 16 2.84 14.64 -1.26
CA GLY A 16 2.31 15.41 -2.39
C GLY A 16 3.38 16.14 -3.19
N SER A 17 3.10 16.43 -4.46
CA SER A 17 4.04 17.09 -5.39
C SER A 17 4.55 18.44 -4.89
N ALA A 18 3.69 19.24 -4.24
CA ALA A 18 4.05 20.55 -3.68
C ALA A 18 5.08 20.49 -2.53
N LEU A 19 5.30 19.31 -1.95
CA LEU A 19 6.31 19.11 -0.91
C LEU A 19 7.66 18.72 -1.51
N VAL A 20 7.65 17.95 -2.60
CA VAL A 20 8.84 17.39 -3.23
C VAL A 20 9.45 18.34 -4.27
N VAL A 21 8.63 19.17 -4.91
CA VAL A 21 9.04 19.97 -6.07
C VAL A 21 8.99 21.45 -5.72
N ASP A 22 10.07 22.16 -6.04
CA ASP A 22 10.10 23.61 -6.04
C ASP A 22 9.42 24.11 -7.31
N GLU A 23 8.31 24.84 -7.16
CA GLU A 23 7.49 25.26 -8.29
C GLU A 23 8.20 26.25 -9.21
N ALA A 24 9.07 27.11 -8.66
CA ALA A 24 9.77 28.14 -9.41
C ALA A 24 10.85 27.54 -10.32
N THR A 25 11.58 26.55 -9.82
CA THR A 25 12.70 25.92 -10.51
C THR A 25 12.32 24.63 -11.24
N ALA A 26 11.18 24.03 -10.90
CA ALA A 26 10.79 22.67 -11.31
C ALA A 26 11.84 21.61 -10.94
N ALA A 27 12.56 21.84 -9.85
CA ALA A 27 13.60 20.95 -9.32
C ALA A 27 13.14 20.28 -8.02
N PRO A 28 13.75 19.15 -7.63
CA PRO A 28 13.50 18.55 -6.33
C PRO A 28 13.90 19.51 -5.19
N ARG A 29 13.10 19.56 -4.13
CA ARG A 29 13.43 20.26 -2.88
C ARG A 29 14.40 19.40 -2.07
N GLU A 30 15.65 19.35 -2.50
CA GLU A 30 16.66 18.41 -1.98
C GLU A 30 16.82 18.48 -0.46
N ALA A 31 16.86 19.68 0.13
CA ALA A 31 16.95 19.84 1.58
C ALA A 31 15.76 19.21 2.32
N TRP A 32 14.55 19.42 1.80
CA TRP A 32 13.34 18.87 2.39
C TRP A 32 13.29 17.34 2.23
N ILE A 33 13.60 16.81 1.04
CA ILE A 33 13.69 15.36 0.79
C ILE A 33 14.73 14.72 1.71
N ALA A 34 15.89 15.36 1.89
CA ALA A 34 16.92 14.90 2.81
C ALA A 34 16.43 14.88 4.27
N SER A 35 15.64 15.87 4.70
CA SER A 35 15.04 15.87 6.04
C SER A 35 14.07 14.71 6.24
N VAL A 36 13.25 14.37 5.22
CA VAL A 36 12.37 13.20 5.28
C VAL A 36 13.17 11.91 5.24
N ALA A 37 14.26 11.83 4.46
CA ALA A 37 15.13 10.67 4.46
C ALA A 37 15.79 10.44 5.82
N ALA A 38 16.14 11.51 6.55
CA ALA A 38 16.64 11.42 7.93
C ALA A 38 15.57 10.88 8.89
N ASP A 39 14.31 11.33 8.78
CA ASP A 39 13.19 10.76 9.53
C ASP A 39 13.00 9.27 9.23
N VAL A 40 13.02 8.89 7.95
CA VAL A 40 12.91 7.49 7.53
C VAL A 40 14.05 6.66 8.13
N ALA A 41 15.29 7.18 8.10
CA ALA A 41 16.43 6.52 8.70
C ALA A 41 16.27 6.31 10.22
N ALA A 42 15.73 7.30 10.94
CA ALA A 42 15.44 7.17 12.36
C ALA A 42 14.39 6.09 12.64
N LEU A 43 13.33 6.00 11.83
CA LEU A 43 12.34 4.92 11.91
C LEU A 43 12.96 3.55 11.62
N ARG A 44 13.72 3.43 10.53
CA ARG A 44 14.41 2.19 10.13
C ARG A 44 15.39 1.72 11.20
N ALA A 45 16.09 2.62 11.88
CA ALA A 45 17.01 2.30 12.98
C ALA A 45 16.31 1.65 14.18
N ARG A 46 14.99 1.88 14.35
CA ARG A 46 14.16 1.20 15.36
C ARG A 46 13.51 -0.10 14.86
N GLY A 47 13.85 -0.54 13.64
CA GLY A 47 13.26 -1.73 13.02
C GLY A 47 11.89 -1.49 12.38
N VAL A 48 11.45 -0.24 12.22
CA VAL A 48 10.19 0.08 11.54
C VAL A 48 10.38 -0.02 10.04
N GLU A 49 9.51 -0.74 9.36
CA GLU A 49 9.45 -0.80 7.90
C GLU A 49 8.74 0.44 7.35
N VAL A 50 9.34 1.10 6.36
CA VAL A 50 8.80 2.35 5.79
C VAL A 50 8.65 2.23 4.28
N VAL A 51 7.48 2.62 3.79
CA VAL A 51 7.16 2.75 2.36
C VAL A 51 6.81 4.20 2.06
N LEU A 52 7.40 4.77 1.01
CA LEU A 52 7.11 6.11 0.53
C LEU A 52 6.20 6.05 -0.68
N VAL A 53 5.14 6.87 -0.69
CA VAL A 53 4.27 7.08 -1.86
C VAL A 53 4.43 8.53 -2.30
N SER A 54 5.24 8.77 -3.32
CA SER A 54 5.69 10.12 -3.67
C SER A 54 5.10 10.56 -5.00
N SER A 55 4.33 11.65 -5.00
CA SER A 55 4.00 12.40 -6.21
C SER A 55 5.17 13.27 -6.67
N GLY A 56 5.04 13.94 -7.81
CA GLY A 56 5.96 15.00 -8.25
C GLY A 56 6.61 14.76 -9.62
N ALA A 57 6.51 13.55 -10.18
CA ALA A 57 7.12 13.19 -11.46
C ALA A 57 6.79 14.21 -12.58
N ILE A 58 5.51 14.42 -12.88
CA ILE A 58 5.08 15.39 -13.91
C ILE A 58 5.70 16.79 -13.65
N ALA A 59 5.63 17.28 -12.42
CA ALA A 59 6.11 18.63 -12.07
C ALA A 59 7.63 18.80 -12.29
N LEU A 60 8.43 17.75 -12.04
CA LEU A 60 9.89 17.75 -12.23
C LEU A 60 10.36 17.78 -13.70
N ALA A 61 9.48 17.45 -14.64
CA ALA A 61 9.81 17.39 -16.06
C ALA A 61 9.19 18.53 -16.89
N ARG A 62 8.08 19.14 -16.43
CA ARG A 62 7.32 20.13 -17.21
C ARG A 62 8.19 21.23 -17.82
N ARG A 63 9.02 21.89 -17.01
CA ARG A 63 9.88 22.99 -17.46
C ARG A 63 10.95 22.52 -18.44
N ALA A 64 11.58 21.37 -18.16
CA ALA A 64 12.63 20.80 -19.00
C ALA A 64 12.11 20.35 -20.38
N LEU A 65 10.82 19.97 -20.46
CA LEU A 65 10.16 19.56 -21.70
C LEU A 65 9.44 20.71 -22.44
N GLY A 66 9.55 21.96 -21.97
CA GLY A 66 8.85 23.09 -22.57
C GLY A 66 7.32 23.04 -22.43
N LEU A 67 6.79 22.21 -21.52
CA LEU A 67 5.36 22.00 -21.29
C LEU A 67 4.79 23.08 -20.36
N THR A 68 4.77 24.33 -20.84
CA THR A 68 4.42 25.54 -20.07
C THR A 68 2.91 25.81 -19.99
N ARG A 69 2.09 25.11 -20.78
CA ARG A 69 0.63 25.27 -20.76
C ARG A 69 0.07 24.93 -19.38
N ARG A 70 -0.96 25.68 -18.95
CA ARG A 70 -1.63 25.48 -17.64
C ARG A 70 -2.28 24.11 -17.52
N LYS A 71 -3.00 23.67 -18.57
CA LYS A 71 -3.57 22.33 -18.69
C LYS A 71 -2.82 21.57 -19.79
N LEU A 72 -2.24 20.43 -19.41
CA LEU A 72 -1.57 19.52 -20.34
C LEU A 72 -2.56 18.51 -20.90
N ARG A 73 -2.35 18.11 -22.15
CA ARG A 73 -3.03 16.94 -22.73
C ARG A 73 -2.59 15.66 -22.03
N LEU A 74 -3.35 14.58 -22.21
CA LEU A 74 -3.09 13.30 -21.57
C LEU A 74 -1.67 12.81 -21.89
N GLU A 75 -1.35 12.73 -23.17
CA GLU A 75 -0.07 12.29 -23.70
C GLU A 75 1.10 13.17 -23.23
N GLU A 76 0.88 14.48 -23.04
CA GLU A 76 1.87 15.40 -22.49
C GLU A 76 2.14 15.14 -21.01
N LYS A 77 1.09 14.81 -20.23
CA LYS A 77 1.25 14.40 -18.83
C LYS A 77 2.01 13.10 -18.72
N GLN A 78 1.69 12.11 -19.54
CA GLN A 78 2.35 10.80 -19.53
C GLN A 78 3.82 10.92 -19.94
N ALA A 79 4.13 11.72 -20.96
CA ALA A 79 5.51 12.02 -21.35
C ALA A 79 6.29 12.73 -20.22
N ALA A 80 5.67 13.72 -19.57
CA ALA A 80 6.27 14.41 -18.43
C ALA A 80 6.48 13.47 -17.24
N ALA A 81 5.52 12.59 -16.95
CA ALA A 81 5.63 11.61 -15.89
C ALA A 81 6.79 10.64 -16.13
N ALA A 82 6.93 10.10 -17.35
CA ALA A 82 8.00 9.18 -17.70
C ALA A 82 9.40 9.82 -17.48
N VAL A 83 9.60 11.06 -17.94
CA VAL A 83 10.88 11.78 -17.77
C VAL A 83 11.11 12.15 -16.30
N GLY A 84 10.08 12.68 -15.65
CA GLY A 84 10.20 13.20 -14.29
C GLY A 84 10.26 12.11 -13.23
N GLN A 85 9.76 10.92 -13.50
CA GLN A 85 9.87 9.78 -12.62
C GLN A 85 11.33 9.34 -12.41
N ILE A 86 12.17 9.44 -13.44
CA ILE A 86 13.62 9.20 -13.32
C ILE A 86 14.24 10.19 -12.33
N ARG A 87 13.87 11.47 -12.44
CA ARG A 87 14.36 12.54 -11.54
C ARG A 87 13.87 12.33 -10.11
N LEU A 88 12.60 11.96 -9.94
CA LEU A 88 12.00 11.69 -8.64
C LEU A 88 12.69 10.50 -7.94
N ALA A 89 12.86 9.39 -8.66
CA ALA A 89 13.54 8.21 -8.14
C ALA A 89 15.00 8.51 -7.79
N GLY A 90 15.71 9.24 -8.66
CA GLY A 90 17.08 9.68 -8.41
C GLY A 90 17.22 10.56 -7.16
N ALA A 91 16.30 11.50 -6.95
CA ALA A 91 16.31 12.37 -5.76
C ALA A 91 16.11 11.56 -4.46
N TRP A 92 15.16 10.62 -4.45
CA TRP A 92 14.94 9.75 -3.29
C TRP A 92 16.11 8.80 -3.04
N GLN A 93 16.66 8.17 -4.09
CA GLN A 93 17.83 7.30 -3.97
C GLN A 93 19.04 8.08 -3.43
N ALA A 94 19.29 9.30 -3.92
CA ALA A 94 20.39 10.14 -3.45
C ALA A 94 20.22 10.55 -1.97
N ALA A 95 19.00 10.82 -1.53
CA ALA A 95 18.73 11.17 -0.14
C ALA A 95 18.83 9.96 0.81
N LEU A 96 18.24 8.82 0.45
CA LEU A 96 18.22 7.61 1.27
C LEU A 96 19.60 6.94 1.38
N SER A 97 20.39 6.94 0.29
CA SER A 97 21.73 6.33 0.27
C SER A 97 22.72 7.01 1.22
N ARG A 98 22.53 8.31 1.56
CA ARG A 98 23.32 9.00 2.60
C ARG A 98 23.17 8.38 3.98
N HIS A 99 22.08 7.63 4.20
CA HIS A 99 21.80 6.91 5.44
C HIS A 99 22.01 5.38 5.29
N GLY A 100 22.66 4.92 4.20
CA GLY A 100 22.86 3.51 3.93
C GLY A 100 21.58 2.75 3.56
N LEU A 101 20.51 3.46 3.20
CA LEU A 101 19.23 2.87 2.80
C LEU A 101 19.12 2.79 1.28
N ASN A 102 18.65 1.64 0.78
CA ASN A 102 18.40 1.43 -0.64
C ASN A 102 16.94 1.79 -0.97
N ALA A 103 16.74 2.71 -1.92
CA ALA A 103 15.42 2.95 -2.48
C ALA A 103 15.08 1.83 -3.48
N ALA A 104 13.82 1.38 -3.49
CA ALA A 104 13.31 0.47 -4.50
C ALA A 104 12.14 1.11 -5.22
N GLN A 105 12.26 1.38 -6.51
CA GLN A 105 11.18 2.00 -7.27
C GLN A 105 10.10 0.97 -7.60
N LEU A 106 8.84 1.34 -7.36
CA LEU A 106 7.69 0.61 -7.89
C LEU A 106 6.71 1.59 -8.54
N LEU A 107 6.11 1.14 -9.64
CA LEU A 107 5.04 1.86 -10.34
C LEU A 107 3.80 0.99 -10.34
N LEU A 108 2.70 1.51 -9.80
CA LEU A 108 1.44 0.79 -9.68
C LEU A 108 0.31 1.65 -10.26
N THR A 109 -0.73 1.03 -10.79
CA THR A 109 -1.99 1.69 -11.09
C THR A 109 -3.03 1.34 -10.03
N LEU A 110 -4.13 2.10 -9.95
CA LEU A 110 -5.27 1.72 -9.12
C LEU A 110 -5.86 0.36 -9.55
N GLU A 111 -5.90 0.07 -10.84
CA GLU A 111 -6.38 -1.19 -11.40
C GLU A 111 -5.55 -2.40 -10.93
N ASP A 112 -4.24 -2.21 -10.69
CA ASP A 112 -3.38 -3.27 -10.15
C ASP A 112 -3.76 -3.67 -8.72
N SER A 113 -4.51 -2.83 -8.01
CA SER A 113 -5.09 -3.16 -6.71
C SER A 113 -6.46 -3.84 -6.79
N GLU A 114 -7.13 -3.73 -7.94
CA GLU A 114 -8.46 -4.31 -8.19
C GLU A 114 -8.35 -5.68 -8.88
N ASP A 115 -7.33 -5.88 -9.71
CA ASP A 115 -6.96 -7.20 -10.22
C ASP A 115 -6.24 -8.02 -9.15
N ARG A 116 -6.82 -9.16 -8.80
CA ARG A 116 -6.33 -10.02 -7.72
C ARG A 116 -4.93 -10.58 -7.96
N ARG A 117 -4.61 -10.96 -9.20
CA ARG A 117 -3.30 -11.54 -9.54
C ARG A 117 -2.21 -10.48 -9.43
N ARG A 118 -2.48 -9.29 -9.99
CA ARG A 118 -1.57 -8.14 -9.92
C ARG A 118 -1.38 -7.67 -8.49
N TYR A 119 -2.45 -7.61 -7.70
CA TYR A 119 -2.39 -7.29 -6.27
C TYR A 119 -1.45 -8.25 -5.52
N LEU A 120 -1.61 -9.57 -5.70
CA LEU A 120 -0.79 -10.56 -5.00
C LEU A 120 0.68 -10.50 -5.42
N ASN A 121 0.96 -10.19 -6.69
CA ASN A 121 2.31 -10.00 -7.20
C ASN A 121 2.97 -8.74 -6.64
N ALA A 122 2.27 -7.61 -6.66
CA ALA A 122 2.74 -6.34 -6.09
C ALA A 122 3.03 -6.50 -4.59
N ARG A 123 2.13 -7.15 -3.84
CA ARG A 123 2.35 -7.42 -2.41
C ARG A 123 3.55 -8.32 -2.16
N ALA A 124 3.73 -9.37 -2.97
CA ALA A 124 4.89 -10.26 -2.86
C ALA A 124 6.19 -9.45 -2.97
N THR A 125 6.26 -8.63 -4.02
CA THR A 125 7.42 -7.80 -4.32
C THR A 125 7.68 -6.82 -3.18
N LEU A 126 6.64 -6.14 -2.68
CA LEU A 126 6.76 -5.24 -1.53
C LEU A 126 7.24 -5.96 -0.27
N GLY A 127 6.70 -7.15 0.04
CA GLY A 127 7.14 -7.96 1.17
C GLY A 127 8.64 -8.29 1.07
N THR A 128 9.06 -8.86 -0.06
CA THR A 128 10.48 -9.20 -0.29
C THR A 128 11.40 -7.98 -0.21
N LEU A 129 10.99 -6.83 -0.75
CA LEU A 129 11.80 -5.61 -0.65
C LEU A 129 11.97 -5.13 0.80
N LEU A 130 10.92 -5.23 1.60
CA LEU A 130 10.97 -4.87 3.03
C LEU A 130 11.86 -5.85 3.81
N ASP A 131 11.76 -7.16 3.53
CA ASP A 131 12.62 -8.21 4.11
C ASP A 131 14.10 -7.99 3.77
N LEU A 132 14.39 -7.52 2.55
CA LEU A 132 15.74 -7.13 2.10
C LEU A 132 16.21 -5.78 2.68
N GLY A 133 15.39 -5.12 3.49
CA GLY A 133 15.73 -3.85 4.14
C GLY A 133 15.62 -2.61 3.26
N CYS A 134 15.06 -2.73 2.06
CA CYS A 134 14.85 -1.60 1.16
C CYS A 134 13.74 -0.66 1.68
N VAL A 135 13.74 0.56 1.16
CA VAL A 135 12.64 1.53 1.29
C VAL A 135 11.93 1.64 -0.06
N PRO A 136 10.77 0.99 -0.24
CA PRO A 136 9.99 1.14 -1.46
C PRO A 136 9.56 2.60 -1.66
N VAL A 137 9.78 3.12 -2.87
CA VAL A 137 9.34 4.45 -3.33
C VAL A 137 8.36 4.23 -4.48
N ILE A 138 7.08 4.38 -4.16
CA ILE A 138 5.96 4.06 -5.03
C ILE A 138 5.40 5.34 -5.63
N ASN A 139 5.10 5.29 -6.93
CA ASN A 139 4.28 6.30 -7.60
C ASN A 139 3.29 5.62 -8.56
N GLU A 140 2.31 6.38 -9.05
CA GLU A 140 1.39 5.88 -10.06
C GLU A 140 2.13 5.62 -11.39
N ASN A 141 1.77 4.53 -12.09
CA ASN A 141 2.28 4.27 -13.43
C ASN A 141 1.50 5.08 -14.48
N ASP A 142 1.78 6.39 -14.53
CA ASP A 142 1.08 7.34 -15.39
C ASP A 142 1.07 6.94 -16.88
N THR A 143 2.10 6.23 -17.37
CA THR A 143 2.24 5.83 -18.78
C THR A 143 1.15 4.88 -19.24
N VAL A 144 0.64 4.01 -18.36
CA VAL A 144 -0.36 2.98 -18.71
C VAL A 144 -1.72 3.23 -18.05
N ALA A 145 -1.84 4.23 -17.19
CA ALA A 145 -3.11 4.65 -16.62
C ALA A 145 -4.01 5.26 -17.71
N THR A 146 -5.11 4.59 -18.05
CA THR A 146 -6.03 4.97 -19.15
C THR A 146 -7.28 5.70 -18.67
N ALA A 147 -7.72 5.45 -17.43
CA ALA A 147 -8.79 6.24 -16.81
C ALA A 147 -8.37 7.70 -16.78
N GLU A 148 -9.26 8.58 -17.26
CA GLU A 148 -9.09 10.04 -17.34
C GLU A 148 -8.06 10.51 -16.31
N ILE A 149 -6.86 10.94 -16.71
CA ILE A 149 -5.84 11.50 -15.81
C ILE A 149 -6.37 12.81 -15.23
N ARG A 150 -7.37 12.68 -14.37
CA ARG A 150 -7.78 13.60 -13.34
C ARG A 150 -6.77 13.41 -12.22
N PHE A 151 -5.51 13.73 -12.53
CA PHE A 151 -4.39 13.92 -11.60
C PHE A 151 -4.32 12.88 -10.45
N GLY A 152 -3.35 11.96 -10.56
CA GLY A 152 -3.11 10.85 -9.65
C GLY A 152 -3.50 11.09 -8.19
N ASP A 153 -4.50 10.34 -7.76
CA ASP A 153 -4.97 10.32 -6.38
C ASP A 153 -4.03 9.43 -5.55
N ASN A 154 -2.79 9.89 -5.39
CA ASN A 154 -1.80 9.18 -4.59
C ASN A 154 -2.24 9.03 -3.11
N ASP A 155 -3.26 9.77 -2.64
CA ASP A 155 -3.87 9.53 -1.33
C ASP A 155 -4.54 8.13 -1.31
N ARG A 156 -5.34 7.81 -2.34
CA ARG A 156 -5.91 6.45 -2.51
C ARG A 156 -4.86 5.40 -2.78
N LEU A 157 -3.89 5.66 -3.65
CA LEU A 157 -2.80 4.72 -3.91
C LEU A 157 -2.08 4.36 -2.60
N ALA A 158 -1.78 5.36 -1.77
CA ALA A 158 -1.14 5.12 -0.48
C ALA A 158 -2.01 4.31 0.49
N ALA A 159 -3.32 4.53 0.51
CA ALA A 159 -4.24 3.71 1.28
C ALA A 159 -4.30 2.26 0.78
N ARG A 160 -4.30 2.03 -0.53
CA ARG A 160 -4.23 0.68 -1.12
C ARG A 160 -2.91 -0.02 -0.85
N VAL A 161 -1.80 0.71 -0.90
CA VAL A 161 -0.49 0.18 -0.50
C VAL A 161 -0.50 -0.19 0.98
N ALA A 162 -1.02 0.69 1.85
CA ALA A 162 -1.11 0.43 3.29
C ALA A 162 -1.97 -0.80 3.61
N GLU A 163 -3.10 -0.96 2.93
CA GLU A 163 -3.94 -2.16 2.97
C GLU A 163 -3.17 -3.39 2.51
N MET A 164 -2.48 -3.29 1.37
CA MET A 164 -1.74 -4.39 0.74
C MET A 164 -0.64 -4.95 1.64
N ILE A 165 0.08 -4.08 2.33
CA ILE A 165 1.18 -4.49 3.21
C ILE A 165 0.78 -4.58 4.68
N HIS A 166 -0.51 -4.46 5.02
CA HIS A 166 -0.97 -4.46 6.42
C HIS A 166 -0.21 -3.45 7.30
N ALA A 167 -0.04 -2.23 6.80
CA ALA A 167 0.62 -1.17 7.56
C ALA A 167 -0.13 -0.87 8.86
N ASP A 168 0.60 -0.52 9.92
CA ASP A 168 0.01 -0.06 11.18
C ASP A 168 -0.45 1.39 11.05
N ALA A 169 0.26 2.21 10.26
CA ALA A 169 -0.06 3.61 10.04
C ALA A 169 0.17 4.07 8.59
N LEU A 170 -0.71 4.94 8.12
CA LEU A 170 -0.59 5.73 6.90
C LEU A 170 -0.51 7.22 7.27
N VAL A 171 0.58 7.89 6.91
CA VAL A 171 0.75 9.34 7.13
C VAL A 171 0.60 10.08 5.81
N LEU A 172 -0.43 10.92 5.70
CA LEU A 172 -0.62 11.83 4.58
C LEU A 172 0.00 13.19 4.93
N LEU A 173 1.18 13.47 4.37
CA LEU A 173 1.81 14.77 4.49
C LEU A 173 1.13 15.77 3.54
N SER A 174 0.51 16.79 4.11
CA SER A 174 -0.29 17.79 3.39
C SER A 174 0.18 19.21 3.64
N ASP A 175 -0.40 20.15 2.90
CA ASP A 175 -0.37 21.59 3.14
C ASP A 175 -1.31 22.07 4.27
N ILE A 176 -1.98 21.14 4.96
CA ILE A 176 -2.86 21.35 6.11
C ILE A 176 -2.48 20.35 7.21
N ASP A 177 -2.71 20.72 8.46
CA ASP A 177 -2.35 19.96 9.67
C ASP A 177 -3.49 19.09 10.22
N GLY A 178 -4.51 18.80 9.42
CA GLY A 178 -5.60 17.91 9.82
C GLY A 178 -6.91 18.15 9.08
N LEU A 179 -7.94 17.47 9.55
CA LEU A 179 -9.34 17.68 9.23
C LEU A 179 -9.92 18.76 10.14
N TYR A 180 -10.79 19.58 9.57
CA TYR A 180 -11.52 20.64 10.25
C TYR A 180 -13.02 20.49 9.98
N THR A 181 -13.86 21.08 10.83
CA THR A 181 -15.33 21.06 10.66
C THR A 181 -15.79 21.78 9.39
N ALA A 182 -14.97 22.69 8.87
CA ALA A 182 -15.10 23.40 7.59
C ALA A 182 -13.69 23.77 7.08
N ASP A 183 -13.54 24.29 5.86
CA ASP A 183 -12.22 24.73 5.36
C ASP A 183 -11.73 25.95 6.16
N PRO A 184 -10.65 25.81 6.98
CA PRO A 184 -10.18 26.89 7.85
C PRO A 184 -9.60 28.08 7.10
N ARG A 185 -9.37 27.96 5.77
CA ARG A 185 -8.94 29.07 4.92
C ARG A 185 -10.10 30.03 4.60
N ASN A 186 -11.33 29.54 4.67
CA ASN A 186 -12.54 30.26 4.29
C ASN A 186 -13.48 30.52 5.48
N ASP A 187 -13.41 29.67 6.52
CA ASP A 187 -14.24 29.77 7.71
C ASP A 187 -13.38 29.93 8.99
N PRO A 188 -13.33 31.13 9.58
CA PRO A 188 -12.62 31.38 10.84
C PRO A 188 -13.15 30.58 12.04
N ALA A 189 -14.40 30.09 11.98
CA ALA A 189 -15.00 29.27 13.03
C ALA A 189 -14.67 27.78 12.88
N ALA A 190 -13.96 27.38 11.83
CA ALA A 190 -13.56 25.99 11.59
C ALA A 190 -12.73 25.44 12.76
N ARG A 191 -13.18 24.32 13.33
CA ARG A 191 -12.51 23.66 14.46
C ARG A 191 -11.73 22.46 13.96
N HIS A 192 -10.49 22.32 14.42
CA HIS A 192 -9.64 21.17 14.13
C HIS A 192 -10.19 19.92 14.85
N LEU A 193 -10.19 18.78 14.16
CA LEU A 193 -10.56 17.48 14.72
C LEU A 193 -9.29 16.66 14.98
N PRO A 194 -8.78 16.57 16.22
CA PRO A 194 -7.53 15.85 16.50
C PRO A 194 -7.66 14.34 16.33
N VAL A 195 -8.85 13.79 16.59
CA VAL A 195 -9.15 12.36 16.45
C VAL A 195 -10.51 12.20 15.77
N VAL A 196 -10.56 11.29 14.80
CA VAL A 196 -11.76 10.85 14.09
C VAL A 196 -11.90 9.35 14.33
N GLU A 197 -12.86 8.97 15.16
CA GLU A 197 -13.04 7.57 15.55
C GLU A 197 -13.57 6.71 14.40
N ARG A 198 -14.46 7.26 13.57
CA ARG A 198 -15.04 6.59 12.41
C ARG A 198 -15.24 7.58 11.28
N VAL A 199 -14.95 7.14 10.05
CA VAL A 199 -15.22 7.91 8.83
C VAL A 199 -16.69 7.72 8.43
N THR A 200 -17.59 8.49 9.05
CA THR A 200 -19.03 8.51 8.73
C THR A 200 -19.33 9.37 7.50
N ASP A 201 -20.57 9.33 7.00
CA ASP A 201 -21.00 10.21 5.90
C ASP A 201 -20.91 11.71 6.27
N GLU A 202 -21.11 12.05 7.54
CA GLU A 202 -20.91 13.41 8.07
C GLU A 202 -19.43 13.83 7.98
N ILE A 203 -18.51 12.96 8.40
CA ILE A 203 -17.06 13.20 8.24
C ILE A 203 -16.71 13.32 6.75
N MET A 204 -17.29 12.48 5.90
CA MET A 204 -17.07 12.54 4.46
C MET A 204 -17.57 13.85 3.83
N ALA A 205 -18.67 14.41 4.33
CA ALA A 205 -19.22 15.68 3.88
C ALA A 205 -18.28 16.87 4.20
N MET A 206 -17.48 16.79 5.28
CA MET A 206 -16.45 17.80 5.61
C MET A 206 -15.36 17.90 4.53
N GLY A 207 -15.25 16.90 3.65
CA GLY A 207 -14.32 16.93 2.51
C GLY A 207 -14.66 17.93 1.42
N GLY A 208 -15.88 18.49 1.44
CA GLY A 208 -16.42 19.40 0.42
C GLY A 208 -16.67 18.73 -0.93
N GLU A 209 -17.25 19.50 -1.85
CA GLU A 209 -17.25 19.15 -3.27
C GLU A 209 -15.88 19.47 -3.89
N PRO A 210 -15.35 18.61 -4.79
CA PRO A 210 -14.15 18.96 -5.53
C PRO A 210 -14.39 20.26 -6.31
N PRO A 211 -13.48 21.25 -6.29
CA PRO A 211 -13.62 22.44 -7.13
C PRO A 211 -13.76 22.04 -8.62
N PRO A 212 -14.59 22.75 -9.42
CA PRO A 212 -14.74 22.44 -10.84
C PRO A 212 -13.38 22.42 -11.57
N GLY A 213 -13.00 21.26 -12.11
CA GLY A 213 -11.73 21.05 -12.80
C GLY A 213 -10.53 20.66 -11.92
N TYR A 214 -10.72 20.52 -10.60
CA TYR A 214 -9.75 20.04 -9.63
C TYR A 214 -10.32 18.78 -8.95
N SER A 215 -10.13 17.62 -9.57
CA SER A 215 -10.56 16.32 -9.00
C SER A 215 -9.43 15.56 -8.30
N SER A 216 -8.34 16.26 -7.97
CA SER A 216 -7.12 15.66 -7.43
C SER A 216 -6.58 16.42 -6.24
N GLY A 217 -6.28 15.68 -5.18
CA GLY A 217 -5.96 16.28 -3.89
C GLY A 217 -7.19 16.92 -3.24
N GLY A 218 -6.96 17.72 -2.20
CA GLY A 218 -8.02 18.24 -1.35
C GLY A 218 -8.37 17.31 -0.18
N MET A 219 -9.39 17.69 0.58
CA MET A 219 -9.79 16.95 1.80
C MET A 219 -10.61 15.70 1.46
N ARG A 220 -11.50 15.76 0.46
CA ARG A 220 -12.32 14.61 0.04
C ARG A 220 -11.49 13.36 -0.31
N THR A 221 -10.41 13.51 -1.07
CA THR A 221 -9.52 12.38 -1.45
C THR A 221 -8.82 11.77 -0.24
N LYS A 222 -8.37 12.60 0.71
CA LYS A 222 -7.82 12.16 2.00
C LYS A 222 -8.83 11.40 2.83
N LEU A 223 -10.10 11.80 2.84
CA LEU A 223 -11.15 11.10 3.57
C LEU A 223 -11.53 9.77 2.91
N ILE A 224 -11.45 9.66 1.59
CA ILE A 224 -11.58 8.38 0.89
C ILE A 224 -10.41 7.45 1.26
N ALA A 225 -9.18 7.98 1.24
CA ALA A 225 -8.00 7.25 1.71
C ALA A 225 -8.13 6.82 3.18
N ALA A 226 -8.65 7.70 4.05
CA ALA A 226 -8.94 7.39 5.45
C ALA A 226 -9.85 6.19 5.56
N ARG A 227 -10.97 6.20 4.83
CA ARG A 227 -11.96 5.10 4.85
C ARG A 227 -11.35 3.76 4.44
N ILE A 228 -10.53 3.76 3.38
CA ILE A 228 -9.82 2.57 2.90
C ILE A 228 -8.83 2.08 3.97
N ALA A 229 -7.96 2.96 4.46
CA ALA A 229 -6.92 2.60 5.44
C ALA A 229 -7.52 2.11 6.76
N THR A 230 -8.47 2.85 7.34
CA THR A 230 -9.09 2.50 8.63
C THR A 230 -9.90 1.21 8.53
N GLY A 231 -10.58 0.98 7.39
CA GLY A 231 -11.30 -0.26 7.11
C GLY A 231 -10.39 -1.47 6.93
N ALA A 232 -9.12 -1.28 6.59
CA ALA A 232 -8.09 -2.32 6.54
C ALA A 232 -7.37 -2.52 7.89
N GLY A 233 -7.79 -1.83 8.95
CA GLY A 233 -7.15 -1.90 10.26
C GLY A 233 -5.85 -1.10 10.38
N CYS A 234 -5.65 -0.10 9.51
CA CYS A 234 -4.51 0.81 9.48
C CYS A 234 -4.95 2.19 10.00
N ALA A 235 -4.20 2.77 10.95
CA ALA A 235 -4.47 4.12 11.41
C ALA A 235 -4.04 5.12 10.34
N MET A 236 -4.74 6.25 10.19
CA MET A 236 -4.30 7.28 9.23
C MET A 236 -4.08 8.62 9.93
N ALA A 237 -3.01 9.33 9.60
CA ALA A 237 -2.79 10.72 10.00
C ALA A 237 -2.86 11.66 8.81
N ILE A 238 -3.49 12.83 8.99
CA ILE A 238 -3.24 14.01 8.13
C ILE A 238 -2.38 14.97 8.94
N ALA A 239 -1.20 15.30 8.43
CA ALA A 239 -0.22 16.13 9.11
C ALA A 239 0.44 17.14 8.16
N LEU A 240 0.96 18.24 8.72
CA LEU A 240 1.61 19.28 7.92
C LEU A 240 2.99 18.83 7.42
N GLY A 241 3.14 18.73 6.11
CA GLY A 241 4.36 18.26 5.45
C GLY A 241 5.37 19.35 5.06
N LYS A 242 4.99 20.65 5.05
CA LYS A 242 5.88 21.73 4.56
C LYS A 242 7.12 21.99 5.41
N ARG A 243 7.10 21.55 6.67
CA ARG A 243 8.22 21.67 7.61
C ARG A 243 9.29 20.61 7.30
N ASP A 244 10.52 20.88 7.71
CA ASP A 244 11.57 19.86 7.70
C ASP A 244 11.30 18.83 8.81
N ASN A 245 11.73 17.59 8.59
CA ASN A 245 11.56 16.46 9.50
C ASN A 245 10.09 16.28 9.97
N PRO A 246 9.11 16.19 9.03
CA PRO A 246 7.69 16.17 9.37
C PRO A 246 7.24 14.92 10.15
N LEU A 247 7.91 13.77 9.99
CA LEU A 247 7.56 12.55 10.73
C LEU A 247 8.09 12.64 12.16
N ARG A 248 9.31 13.16 12.37
CA ARG A 248 9.82 13.46 13.71
C ARG A 248 8.91 14.47 14.42
N ALA A 249 8.49 15.53 13.74
CA ALA A 249 7.58 16.50 14.31
C ALA A 249 6.24 15.86 14.74
N LEU A 250 5.72 14.91 13.94
CA LEU A 250 4.52 14.15 14.29
C LEU A 250 4.73 13.29 15.55
N GLU A 251 5.88 12.64 15.70
CA GLU A 251 6.25 11.90 16.91
C GLU A 251 6.40 12.79 18.15
N GLU A 252 6.89 14.01 17.96
CA GLU A 252 7.04 15.03 19.01
C GLU A 252 5.72 15.77 19.34
N GLY A 253 4.59 15.32 18.77
CA GLY A 253 3.26 15.84 19.11
C GLY A 253 2.80 17.04 18.29
N ALA A 254 3.37 17.26 17.10
CA ALA A 254 2.84 18.24 16.16
C ALA A 254 1.36 17.98 15.86
N ARG A 255 0.59 19.06 15.71
CA ARG A 255 -0.84 18.99 15.40
C ARG A 255 -1.09 18.17 14.14
N CYS A 256 -2.01 17.21 14.26
CA CYS A 256 -2.46 16.31 13.20
C CYS A 256 -3.89 15.83 13.49
N SER A 257 -4.57 15.28 12.49
CA SER A 257 -5.81 14.52 12.70
C SER A 257 -5.55 13.03 12.53
N TRP A 258 -5.79 12.25 13.58
CA TRP A 258 -5.74 10.79 13.53
C TRP A 258 -7.11 10.19 13.22
N PHE A 259 -7.16 9.28 12.26
CA PHE A 259 -8.31 8.45 11.93
C PHE A 259 -8.06 7.05 12.48
N LEU A 260 -8.96 6.59 13.36
CA LEU A 260 -8.77 5.33 14.07
C LEU A 260 -9.13 4.13 13.18
N PRO A 261 -8.38 3.02 13.26
CA PRO A 261 -8.76 1.78 12.62
C PRO A 261 -10.13 1.30 13.10
N THR A 262 -10.93 0.69 12.21
CA THR A 262 -12.15 0.02 12.65
C THR A 262 -11.78 -1.28 13.39
N PRO A 263 -12.50 -1.65 14.47
CA PRO A 263 -12.22 -2.88 15.23
C PRO A 263 -12.18 -4.14 14.35
N GLU A 264 -13.02 -4.19 13.33
CA GLU A 264 -13.14 -5.31 12.38
C GLU A 264 -12.11 -5.23 11.24
N GLY A 265 -11.29 -4.19 11.16
CA GLY A 265 -10.53 -3.89 9.95
C GLY A 265 -9.46 -4.93 9.59
N ARG A 266 -8.79 -5.51 10.59
CA ARG A 266 -7.85 -6.63 10.38
C ARG A 266 -8.55 -7.98 10.22
N SER A 267 -9.75 -8.13 10.81
CA SER A 267 -10.54 -9.35 10.65
C SER A 267 -11.27 -9.39 9.30
N SER A 268 -11.55 -8.27 8.67
CA SER A 268 -12.36 -8.16 7.44
C SER A 268 -11.77 -8.93 6.25
N ARG A 269 -10.44 -8.90 6.03
CA ARG A 269 -9.78 -9.70 4.98
C ARG A 269 -9.85 -11.19 5.29
N LYS A 270 -9.59 -11.57 6.54
CA LYS A 270 -9.73 -12.97 6.95
C LYS A 270 -11.19 -13.44 6.85
N GLN A 271 -12.13 -12.57 7.19
CA GLN A 271 -13.57 -12.80 7.03
C GLN A 271 -13.98 -12.84 5.54
N TRP A 272 -13.33 -12.08 4.66
CA TRP A 272 -13.55 -12.14 3.21
C TRP A 272 -13.03 -13.46 2.62
N ILE A 273 -11.82 -13.89 3.01
CA ILE A 273 -11.28 -15.21 2.65
C ILE A 273 -12.16 -16.34 3.22
N ALA A 274 -12.66 -16.17 4.45
CA ALA A 274 -13.50 -17.16 5.12
C ALA A 274 -14.94 -17.23 4.56
N GLY A 275 -15.56 -16.10 4.22
CA GLY A 275 -17.02 -16.00 4.11
C GLY A 275 -17.60 -15.55 2.77
N SER A 276 -16.82 -14.96 1.85
CA SER A 276 -17.41 -14.25 0.68
C SER A 276 -17.09 -14.85 -0.69
N LEU A 277 -16.33 -15.94 -0.75
CA LEU A 277 -15.96 -16.57 -2.03
C LEU A 277 -16.31 -18.05 -2.01
N ALA A 278 -17.07 -18.48 -3.02
CA ALA A 278 -17.17 -19.90 -3.34
C ALA A 278 -15.76 -20.40 -3.74
N PRO A 279 -15.19 -21.40 -3.05
CA PRO A 279 -13.90 -21.94 -3.42
C PRO A 279 -13.95 -22.47 -4.86
N LEU A 280 -12.95 -22.12 -5.67
CA LEU A 280 -12.81 -22.61 -7.05
C LEU A 280 -12.07 -23.95 -7.12
N GLY A 281 -11.48 -24.38 -6.00
CA GLY A 281 -10.82 -25.68 -5.87
C GLY A 281 -10.65 -26.11 -4.41
N VAL A 282 -10.19 -27.35 -4.25
CA VAL A 282 -9.97 -27.99 -2.95
C VAL A 282 -8.56 -28.59 -2.88
N LEU A 283 -7.87 -28.35 -1.77
CA LEU A 283 -6.61 -28.98 -1.41
C LEU A 283 -6.85 -29.96 -0.25
N ARG A 284 -6.53 -31.23 -0.44
CA ARG A 284 -6.52 -32.21 0.65
C ARG A 284 -5.13 -32.26 1.27
N VAL A 285 -5.06 -32.19 2.58
CA VAL A 285 -3.79 -32.15 3.31
C VAL A 285 -3.66 -33.30 4.29
N ASP A 286 -2.42 -33.70 4.56
CA ASP A 286 -2.13 -34.71 5.58
C ASP A 286 -2.30 -34.16 7.01
N ALA A 287 -2.20 -35.06 7.99
CA ALA A 287 -2.31 -34.70 9.40
C ALA A 287 -1.21 -33.74 9.88
N GLY A 288 -0.04 -33.74 9.25
CA GLY A 288 1.08 -32.84 9.59
C GLY A 288 0.79 -31.40 9.19
N ALA A 289 0.37 -31.20 7.94
CA ALA A 289 -0.07 -29.90 7.44
C ALA A 289 -1.31 -29.41 8.17
N ALA A 290 -2.28 -30.28 8.46
CA ALA A 290 -3.45 -29.91 9.28
C ALA A 290 -3.05 -29.32 10.64
N ARG A 291 -2.07 -29.92 11.34
CA ARG A 291 -1.52 -29.38 12.60
C ARG A 291 -0.80 -28.05 12.39
N ALA A 292 0.04 -27.95 11.36
CA ALA A 292 0.80 -26.73 11.06
C ALA A 292 -0.12 -25.54 10.75
N LEU A 293 -1.20 -25.78 9.99
CA LEU A 293 -2.21 -24.78 9.68
C LEU A 293 -2.91 -24.27 10.93
N ARG A 294 -3.34 -25.17 11.83
CA ARG A 294 -3.94 -24.78 13.12
C ARG A 294 -2.98 -23.97 14.00
N ALA A 295 -1.67 -24.14 13.84
CA ALA A 295 -0.65 -23.34 14.50
C ALA A 295 -0.33 -22.00 13.78
N GLY A 296 -1.02 -21.67 12.69
CA GLY A 296 -0.86 -20.41 11.95
C GLY A 296 0.28 -20.41 10.93
N SER A 297 0.74 -21.58 10.48
CA SER A 297 1.78 -21.70 9.44
C SER A 297 1.20 -21.64 8.03
N SER A 298 2.07 -21.37 7.05
CA SER A 298 1.73 -21.49 5.62
C SER A 298 1.50 -22.95 5.21
N LEU A 299 0.77 -23.18 4.12
CA LEU A 299 0.60 -24.50 3.51
C LEU A 299 1.72 -24.78 2.50
N LEU A 300 2.63 -25.70 2.83
CA LEU A 300 3.67 -26.17 1.91
C LEU A 300 3.15 -27.29 0.99
N PRO A 301 3.68 -27.42 -0.24
CA PRO A 301 3.30 -28.50 -1.16
C PRO A 301 3.50 -29.91 -0.57
N ALA A 302 4.52 -30.09 0.28
CA ALA A 302 4.86 -31.37 0.92
C ALA A 302 3.70 -31.99 1.71
N GLY A 303 2.84 -31.14 2.28
CA GLY A 303 1.67 -31.55 3.06
C GLY A 303 0.40 -31.78 2.24
N VAL A 304 0.42 -31.51 0.94
CA VAL A 304 -0.73 -31.68 0.04
C VAL A 304 -0.78 -33.11 -0.49
N ARG A 305 -1.97 -33.72 -0.47
CA ARG A 305 -2.26 -35.09 -0.90
C ARG A 305 -3.19 -35.16 -2.10
N GLY A 306 -3.97 -34.11 -2.34
CA GLY A 306 -4.86 -34.03 -3.48
C GLY A 306 -5.21 -32.59 -3.84
N VAL A 307 -5.43 -32.36 -5.12
CA VAL A 307 -5.80 -31.06 -5.70
C VAL A 307 -7.01 -31.28 -6.62
N GLU A 308 -8.13 -30.66 -6.29
CA GLU A 308 -9.40 -30.77 -7.02
C GLU A 308 -9.86 -29.40 -7.54
N GLY A 309 -10.59 -29.38 -8.66
CA GLY A 309 -11.10 -28.17 -9.30
C GLY A 309 -10.13 -27.53 -10.29
N GLU A 310 -10.61 -26.51 -10.99
CA GLU A 310 -9.85 -25.71 -11.95
C GLU A 310 -9.75 -24.29 -11.41
N PHE A 311 -8.52 -23.82 -11.22
CA PHE A 311 -8.22 -22.55 -10.60
C PHE A 311 -6.88 -22.01 -11.09
N GLY A 312 -6.74 -20.70 -11.09
CA GLY A 312 -5.49 -20.02 -11.32
C GLY A 312 -4.84 -19.53 -10.04
N ARG A 313 -3.64 -18.97 -10.20
CA ARG A 313 -2.98 -18.23 -9.12
C ARG A 313 -3.88 -17.11 -8.60
N GLY A 314 -3.97 -17.02 -7.28
CA GLY A 314 -4.76 -16.05 -6.52
C GLY A 314 -6.18 -16.49 -6.22
N ASP A 315 -6.68 -17.55 -6.84
CA ASP A 315 -8.05 -18.01 -6.64
C ASP A 315 -8.26 -18.61 -5.23
N PRO A 316 -9.49 -18.52 -4.69
CA PRO A 316 -9.81 -18.98 -3.35
C PRO A 316 -9.96 -20.50 -3.35
N LEU A 317 -9.22 -21.17 -2.47
CA LEU A 317 -9.22 -22.62 -2.30
C LEU A 317 -9.70 -23.00 -0.91
N SER A 318 -10.41 -24.12 -0.84
CA SER A 318 -10.77 -24.83 0.38
C SER A 318 -9.62 -25.77 0.74
N VAL A 319 -9.19 -25.79 2.01
CA VAL A 319 -8.19 -26.72 2.51
C VAL A 319 -8.89 -27.71 3.45
N ARG A 320 -8.84 -28.99 3.11
CA ARG A 320 -9.53 -30.07 3.82
C ARG A 320 -8.56 -31.11 4.37
N ASP A 321 -8.88 -31.67 5.53
CA ASP A 321 -8.15 -32.83 6.03
C ASP A 321 -8.54 -34.13 5.31
N GLU A 322 -7.91 -35.23 5.72
CA GLU A 322 -8.17 -36.58 5.19
C GLU A 322 -9.61 -37.05 5.44
N ALA A 323 -10.29 -36.55 6.47
CA ALA A 323 -11.69 -36.83 6.75
C ALA A 323 -12.65 -35.97 5.92
N GLY A 324 -12.12 -35.01 5.14
CA GLY A 324 -12.89 -34.10 4.31
C GLY A 324 -13.43 -32.88 5.06
N LEU A 325 -13.03 -32.66 6.32
CA LEU A 325 -13.38 -31.47 7.08
C LEU A 325 -12.61 -30.27 6.52
N GLU A 326 -13.32 -29.19 6.21
CA GLU A 326 -12.71 -27.93 5.79
C GLU A 326 -12.02 -27.26 6.98
N LEU A 327 -10.69 -27.25 6.96
CA LEU A 327 -9.84 -26.68 8.01
C LEU A 327 -9.52 -25.21 7.79
N ALA A 328 -9.43 -24.79 6.53
CA ALA A 328 -9.02 -23.45 6.18
C ALA A 328 -9.51 -23.06 4.79
N ARG A 329 -9.50 -21.76 4.51
CA ARG A 329 -9.57 -21.20 3.17
C ARG A 329 -8.37 -20.33 2.91
N GLY A 330 -7.91 -20.28 1.67
CA GLY A 330 -6.82 -19.38 1.32
C GLY A 330 -6.59 -19.20 -0.16
N LEU A 331 -5.61 -18.36 -0.50
CA LEU A 331 -5.38 -17.95 -1.89
C LEU A 331 -4.21 -18.72 -2.50
N SER A 332 -4.43 -19.33 -3.66
CA SER A 332 -3.41 -20.16 -4.29
C SER A 332 -2.21 -19.32 -4.77
N ALA A 333 -0.98 -19.78 -4.50
CA ALA A 333 0.22 -19.25 -5.12
C ALA A 333 0.48 -19.83 -6.54
N TYR A 334 -0.22 -20.90 -6.89
CA TYR A 334 -0.06 -21.67 -8.14
C TYR A 334 -1.40 -21.85 -8.85
N ASP A 335 -1.39 -22.13 -10.15
CA ASP A 335 -2.58 -22.66 -10.83
C ASP A 335 -2.78 -24.15 -10.51
N ALA A 336 -3.91 -24.70 -10.94
CA ALA A 336 -4.28 -26.09 -10.66
C ALA A 336 -3.30 -27.11 -11.24
N GLU A 337 -2.75 -26.86 -12.42
CA GLU A 337 -1.79 -27.76 -13.07
C GLU A 337 -0.48 -27.81 -12.28
N ALA A 338 0.13 -26.65 -12.01
CA ALA A 338 1.35 -26.57 -11.23
C ALA A 338 1.15 -27.14 -9.82
N ALA A 339 0.03 -26.83 -9.15
CA ALA A 339 -0.30 -27.35 -7.83
C ALA A 339 -0.38 -28.89 -7.80
N ARG A 340 -0.93 -29.52 -8.84
CA ARG A 340 -0.97 -30.98 -8.96
C ARG A 340 0.43 -31.58 -9.13
N GLN A 341 1.30 -30.94 -9.91
CA GLN A 341 2.66 -31.43 -10.17
C GLN A 341 3.54 -31.37 -8.91
N ILE A 342 3.38 -30.34 -8.06
CA ILE A 342 4.18 -30.15 -6.84
C ILE A 342 3.53 -30.73 -5.57
N ALA A 343 2.32 -31.28 -5.64
CA ALA A 343 1.66 -31.88 -4.49
C ALA A 343 2.50 -33.03 -3.91
N GLY A 344 2.75 -32.98 -2.60
CA GLY A 344 3.58 -33.95 -1.89
C GLY A 344 5.08 -33.74 -2.04
N ARG A 345 5.54 -32.68 -2.72
CA ARG A 345 6.95 -32.38 -2.98
C ARG A 345 7.53 -31.38 -1.99
N ARG A 346 8.84 -31.42 -1.78
CA ARG A 346 9.56 -30.40 -1.00
C ARG A 346 9.73 -29.13 -1.84
N SER A 347 9.80 -27.97 -1.18
CA SER A 347 9.92 -26.68 -1.86
C SER A 347 11.16 -26.58 -2.77
N GLU A 348 12.25 -27.27 -2.40
CA GLU A 348 13.48 -27.37 -3.20
C GLU A 348 13.28 -28.11 -4.54
N GLU A 349 12.25 -28.97 -4.66
CA GLU A 349 11.97 -29.73 -5.89
C GLU A 349 11.13 -28.93 -6.90
N ILE A 350 10.54 -27.80 -6.49
CA ILE A 350 9.57 -27.04 -7.31
C ILE A 350 10.17 -26.61 -8.64
N GLU A 351 11.36 -26.03 -8.63
CA GLU A 351 12.01 -25.50 -9.83
C GLU A 351 12.33 -26.60 -10.85
N ALA A 352 12.77 -27.77 -10.36
CA ALA A 352 13.06 -28.92 -11.22
C ALA A 352 11.79 -29.51 -11.86
N ILE A 353 10.65 -29.45 -11.16
CA ILE A 353 9.38 -30.01 -11.62
C ILE A 353 8.69 -29.05 -12.60
N LEU A 354 8.60 -27.77 -12.23
CA LEU A 354 7.85 -26.77 -13.01
C LEU A 354 8.69 -26.10 -14.11
N GLY A 355 10.02 -26.21 -14.05
CA GLY A 355 10.94 -25.50 -14.93
C GLY A 355 11.11 -24.01 -14.57
N TRP A 356 10.55 -23.56 -13.45
CA TRP A 356 10.69 -22.21 -12.92
C TRP A 356 10.54 -22.20 -11.40
N ARG A 357 11.21 -21.27 -10.73
CA ARG A 357 11.13 -21.13 -9.27
C ARG A 357 9.94 -20.25 -8.86
N GLY A 358 8.98 -20.84 -8.16
CA GLY A 358 7.85 -20.14 -7.55
C GLY A 358 8.03 -19.87 -6.06
N ARG A 359 6.92 -19.62 -5.34
CA ARG A 359 6.93 -19.50 -3.88
C ARG A 359 7.10 -20.86 -3.22
N ASP A 360 7.80 -20.92 -2.10
CA ASP A 360 7.98 -22.18 -1.38
C ASP A 360 6.65 -22.76 -0.88
N GLU A 361 5.66 -21.90 -0.63
CA GLU A 361 4.35 -22.28 -0.12
C GLU A 361 3.26 -22.24 -1.20
N LEU A 362 2.34 -23.20 -1.13
CA LEU A 362 1.17 -23.26 -2.01
C LEU A 362 0.10 -22.25 -1.57
N ILE A 363 -0.04 -22.02 -0.25
CA ILE A 363 -0.81 -20.91 0.32
C ILE A 363 0.01 -20.30 1.46
N HIS A 364 0.30 -19.00 1.39
CA HIS A 364 1.02 -18.30 2.46
C HIS A 364 0.09 -18.02 3.66
N ARG A 365 0.63 -18.02 4.89
CA ARG A 365 -0.17 -17.81 6.13
C ARG A 365 -0.99 -16.51 6.14
N ASP A 366 -0.49 -15.46 5.49
CA ASP A 366 -1.20 -14.16 5.40
C ASP A 366 -2.35 -14.17 4.38
N ASP A 367 -2.39 -15.21 3.53
CA ASP A 367 -3.48 -15.48 2.59
C ASP A 367 -4.33 -16.68 3.03
N LEU A 368 -4.19 -17.13 4.27
CA LEU A 368 -4.86 -18.29 4.81
C LEU A 368 -5.66 -17.94 6.06
N VAL A 369 -6.83 -18.54 6.18
CA VAL A 369 -7.71 -18.40 7.32
C VAL A 369 -8.14 -19.77 7.77
N VAL A 370 -7.74 -20.14 8.99
CA VAL A 370 -8.21 -21.35 9.64
C VAL A 370 -9.67 -21.15 10.04
N LEU A 371 -10.51 -22.08 9.60
CA LEU A 371 -11.91 -22.16 9.96
C LEU A 371 -11.95 -23.13 11.14
N SER A 372 -12.18 -22.57 12.33
CA SER A 372 -12.24 -23.30 13.60
C SER A 372 -13.30 -24.40 13.56
#